data_AF-A0A521PBZ1-F1
#
_entry.id   AF-A0A521PBZ1-F1
#
_cell.length_a   1.000
_cell.length_b   1.000
_cell.length_c   1.000
_cell.angle_alpha   90.00
_cell.angle_beta   90.00
_cell.angle_gamma   90.00
#
_symmetry.space_group_name_H-M   'P 1'
#
loop_
_entity.id
_entity.type
_entity.pdbx_description
1 polymer ?
#
loop_
_entity_poly.entity_id
_entity_poly.type
_entity_poly.pdbx_seq_one_letter_code
_entity_poly.pdbx_strand_id
1 'polypeptide(L)'
;MSFFSVCLLVTGSAQVLRVDNITVQAGNAETVYSLFANTFQLPVLFRYQPAGAAETGKVWLGNMALSFTRADKDTAFFSKLSLEPLQHGEALIETLTGFGISLNPPGMITEPGIEGEKLSWKTIGVRDLCSEWLQVVMADASNPAFFASQRATVKKIFTESGGGALGLRSVQKIILTTTDAAKSLQAWVSIPGVQRLADIGFRLIDGPVILVEKGHYNAVKELVVQVQSLAAAESFLQQKGLLQKEGNKTLILPAAVQGLRIRLEE
;
A
#
# COMPACT_ATOMS: atom_id res chain seq x y z
N MET A 1 45.64 4.33 -16.10
CA MET A 1 45.04 3.31 -15.22
C MET A 1 43.56 3.65 -15.09
N SER A 2 42.72 2.99 -15.88
CA SER A 2 41.26 3.19 -15.86
C SER A 2 40.66 2.29 -14.78
N PHE A 3 40.09 2.88 -13.74
CA PHE A 3 39.27 2.16 -12.79
C PHE A 3 37.89 1.92 -13.42
N PHE A 4 37.70 0.75 -14.02
CA PHE A 4 36.36 0.22 -14.21
C PHE A 4 35.81 -0.15 -12.84
N SER A 5 34.94 0.71 -12.31
CA SER A 5 34.07 0.34 -11.19
C SER A 5 33.14 -0.75 -11.68
N VAL A 6 33.49 -2.00 -11.41
CA VAL A 6 32.59 -3.13 -11.57
C VAL A 6 31.45 -2.90 -10.59
N CYS A 7 30.30 -2.42 -11.10
CA CYS A 7 29.03 -2.66 -10.45
C CYS A 7 28.86 -4.17 -10.40
N LEU A 8 29.27 -4.79 -9.30
CA LEU A 8 28.74 -6.09 -8.93
C LEU A 8 27.24 -5.86 -8.73
N LEU A 9 26.48 -6.15 -9.80
CA LEU A 9 25.11 -6.58 -9.66
C LEU A 9 25.18 -7.78 -8.71
N VAL A 10 24.87 -7.56 -7.44
CA VAL A 10 24.46 -8.65 -6.56
C VAL A 10 23.13 -9.13 -7.13
N THR A 11 23.21 -9.99 -8.14
CA THR A 11 22.14 -10.88 -8.57
C THR A 11 21.96 -11.92 -7.46
N GLY A 12 21.43 -11.44 -6.34
CA GLY A 12 21.25 -12.15 -5.10
C GLY A 12 19.97 -11.64 -4.46
N SER A 13 18.87 -11.88 -5.17
CA SER A 13 17.46 -11.79 -4.75
C SER A 13 17.07 -10.54 -3.99
N ALA A 14 16.45 -9.60 -4.70
CA ALA A 14 15.53 -8.67 -4.07
C ALA A 14 14.59 -9.43 -3.10
N GLN A 15 14.35 -8.90 -1.91
CA GLN A 15 13.56 -9.58 -0.88
C GLN A 15 12.13 -9.08 -0.81
N VAL A 16 11.87 -7.89 -1.35
CA VAL A 16 10.55 -7.30 -1.44
C VAL A 16 10.12 -7.23 -2.90
N LEU A 17 9.07 -7.97 -3.24
CA LEU A 17 8.47 -7.95 -4.55
C LEU A 17 7.71 -6.64 -4.78
N ARG A 18 6.73 -6.35 -3.92
CA ARG A 18 5.83 -5.22 -4.09
C ARG A 18 5.18 -4.77 -2.80
N VAL A 19 4.49 -3.64 -2.88
CA VAL A 19 3.43 -3.31 -1.92
C VAL A 19 2.23 -4.19 -2.23
N ASP A 20 1.87 -5.08 -1.32
CA ASP A 20 0.66 -5.90 -1.45
C ASP A 20 -0.58 -5.05 -1.13
N ASN A 21 -0.56 -4.40 0.04
CA ASN A 21 -1.64 -3.54 0.47
C ASN A 21 -1.17 -2.43 1.41
N ILE A 22 -1.98 -1.38 1.49
CA ILE A 22 -1.91 -0.37 2.55
C ILE A 22 -3.20 -0.43 3.37
N THR A 23 -3.08 -0.41 4.69
CA THR A 23 -4.22 -0.41 5.60
C THR A 23 -4.55 1.03 5.99
N VAL A 24 -5.83 1.37 5.85
CA VAL A 24 -6.49 2.55 6.38
C VAL A 24 -7.14 2.17 7.70
N GLN A 25 -6.79 2.88 8.76
CA GLN A 25 -7.57 2.90 9.99
C GLN A 25 -8.49 4.10 9.97
N ALA A 26 -9.77 3.91 10.29
CA ALA A 26 -10.81 4.93 10.19
C ALA A 26 -11.89 4.74 11.26
N GLY A 27 -12.44 5.84 11.77
CA GLY A 27 -13.54 5.81 12.75
C GLY A 27 -14.82 5.18 12.21
N ASN A 28 -15.09 5.41 10.92
CA ASN A 28 -16.15 4.73 10.18
C ASN A 28 -15.57 4.07 8.92
N ALA A 29 -14.80 3.00 9.15
CA ALA A 29 -14.13 2.27 8.08
C ALA A 29 -15.10 1.68 7.04
N GLU A 30 -16.32 1.30 7.43
CA GLU A 30 -17.36 0.82 6.50
C GLU A 30 -17.78 1.89 5.48
N THR A 31 -17.95 3.15 5.93
CA THR A 31 -18.31 4.26 5.05
C THR A 31 -17.20 4.54 4.05
N VAL A 32 -15.95 4.59 4.52
CA VAL A 32 -14.80 4.79 3.63
C VAL A 32 -14.68 3.61 2.66
N TYR A 33 -14.75 2.36 3.14
CA TYR A 33 -14.75 1.17 2.29
C TYR A 33 -15.85 1.22 1.22
N SER A 34 -17.07 1.58 1.61
CA SER A 34 -18.24 1.66 0.72
C SER A 34 -18.08 2.72 -0.36
N LEU A 35 -17.38 3.81 -0.06
CA LEU A 35 -17.03 4.81 -1.07
C LEU A 35 -16.19 4.16 -2.19
N PHE A 36 -15.13 3.42 -1.84
CA PHE A 36 -14.28 2.77 -2.85
C PHE A 36 -14.98 1.60 -3.55
N ALA A 37 -15.65 0.73 -2.80
CA ALA A 37 -16.29 -0.46 -3.36
C ALA A 37 -17.54 -0.12 -4.19
N ASN A 38 -18.41 0.75 -3.69
CA ASN A 38 -19.75 0.94 -4.28
C ASN A 38 -19.85 2.23 -5.10
N THR A 39 -19.24 3.33 -4.65
CA THR A 39 -19.30 4.61 -5.38
C THR A 39 -18.27 4.66 -6.51
N PHE A 40 -17.02 4.31 -6.22
CA PHE A 40 -15.96 4.22 -7.23
C PHE A 40 -15.97 2.90 -7.99
N GLN A 41 -16.80 1.93 -7.56
CA GLN A 41 -17.02 0.64 -8.23
C GLN A 41 -15.72 -0.14 -8.43
N LEU A 42 -14.84 -0.11 -7.43
CA LEU A 42 -13.58 -0.84 -7.49
C LEU A 42 -13.78 -2.31 -7.12
N PRO A 43 -12.99 -3.23 -7.71
CA PRO A 43 -13.09 -4.65 -7.41
C PRO A 43 -12.83 -4.93 -5.92
N VAL A 44 -13.71 -5.71 -5.31
CA VAL A 44 -13.62 -6.13 -3.91
C VAL A 44 -12.77 -7.40 -3.80
N LEU A 45 -11.74 -7.35 -2.96
CA LEU A 45 -10.92 -8.50 -2.57
C LEU A 45 -11.48 -9.21 -1.34
N PHE A 46 -11.96 -8.42 -0.36
CA PHE A 46 -12.61 -8.91 0.85
C PHE A 46 -13.78 -7.99 1.17
N ARG A 47 -14.98 -8.58 1.30
CA ARG A 47 -16.16 -7.84 1.72
C ARG A 47 -15.95 -7.30 3.12
N TYR A 48 -16.45 -6.09 3.38
CA TYR A 48 -16.41 -5.51 4.71
C TYR A 48 -17.22 -6.38 5.69
N GLN A 49 -16.59 -6.79 6.79
CA GLN A 49 -17.22 -7.55 7.85
C GLN A 49 -17.35 -6.65 9.09
N PRO A 50 -18.56 -6.17 9.45
CA PRO A 50 -18.75 -5.25 10.57
C PRO A 50 -18.74 -5.92 11.95
N ALA A 51 -18.59 -7.24 12.03
CA ALA A 51 -18.61 -8.00 13.28
C ALA A 51 -17.53 -9.10 13.30
N GLY A 52 -16.74 -9.16 14.37
CA GLY A 52 -15.69 -10.17 14.58
C GLY A 52 -14.39 -9.59 15.14
N ALA A 53 -13.32 -10.40 15.14
CA ALA A 53 -12.02 -10.03 15.71
C ALA A 53 -11.25 -8.95 14.91
N ALA A 54 -11.69 -8.65 13.69
CA ALA A 54 -11.19 -7.51 12.93
C ALA A 54 -12.28 -7.03 11.96
N GLU A 55 -12.84 -5.85 12.22
CA GLU A 55 -13.71 -5.17 11.25
C GLU A 55 -12.86 -4.81 10.03
N THR A 56 -12.91 -5.62 8.96
CA THR A 56 -12.03 -5.44 7.80
C THR A 56 -12.74 -5.61 6.47
N GLY A 57 -12.28 -4.86 5.47
CA GLY A 57 -12.58 -5.08 4.05
C GLY A 57 -11.39 -4.66 3.19
N LYS A 58 -11.29 -5.15 1.95
CA LYS A 58 -10.23 -4.74 1.02
C LYS A 58 -10.75 -4.56 -0.40
N VAL A 59 -10.25 -3.55 -1.08
CA VAL A 59 -10.54 -3.23 -2.49
C VAL A 59 -9.25 -3.12 -3.30
N TRP A 60 -9.31 -3.37 -4.59
CA TRP A 60 -8.16 -3.31 -5.50
C TRP A 60 -7.99 -1.91 -6.13
N LEU A 61 -6.77 -1.37 -6.11
CA LEU A 61 -6.38 -0.06 -6.68
C LEU A 61 -5.49 -0.18 -7.93
N GLY A 62 -5.61 -1.29 -8.66
CA GLY A 62 -4.92 -1.52 -9.94
C GLY A 62 -3.60 -2.27 -9.82
N ASN A 63 -2.72 -1.89 -8.88
CA ASN A 63 -1.43 -2.54 -8.62
C ASN A 63 -1.18 -2.92 -7.15
N MET A 64 -2.09 -2.56 -6.25
CA MET A 64 -2.06 -2.93 -4.84
C MET A 64 -3.49 -2.87 -4.27
N ALA A 65 -3.69 -3.38 -3.05
CA ALA A 65 -4.98 -3.28 -2.36
C ALA A 65 -5.01 -2.15 -1.32
N LEU A 66 -6.21 -1.63 -1.07
CA LEU A 66 -6.51 -0.79 0.09
C LEU A 66 -7.33 -1.63 1.07
N SER A 67 -6.79 -1.81 2.27
CA SER A 67 -7.48 -2.48 3.36
C SER A 67 -8.05 -1.45 4.31
N PHE A 68 -9.25 -1.67 4.83
CA PHE A 68 -9.91 -0.76 5.76
C PHE A 68 -10.16 -1.49 7.06
N THR A 69 -9.81 -0.85 8.16
CA THR A 69 -10.08 -1.37 9.50
C THR A 69 -10.61 -0.27 10.41
N ARG A 70 -11.51 -0.61 11.32
CA ARG A 70 -11.97 0.35 12.33
C ARG A 70 -10.83 0.80 13.25
N ALA A 71 -10.90 2.05 13.69
CA ALA A 71 -10.09 2.60 14.77
C ALA A 71 -10.95 3.52 15.64
N ASP A 72 -10.49 3.79 16.86
CA ASP A 72 -11.19 4.69 17.80
C ASP A 72 -10.99 6.19 17.47
N LYS A 73 -10.36 6.51 16.34
CA LYS A 73 -10.06 7.88 15.91
C LYS A 73 -10.99 8.30 14.78
N ASP A 74 -11.52 9.52 14.86
CA ASP A 74 -12.42 10.08 13.84
C ASP A 74 -11.69 10.40 12.51
N THR A 75 -10.41 10.73 12.58
CA THR A 75 -9.57 10.97 11.40
C THR A 75 -8.91 9.68 10.96
N ALA A 76 -9.16 9.30 9.72
CA ALA A 76 -8.54 8.17 9.08
C ALA A 76 -7.08 8.43 8.71
N PHE A 77 -6.27 7.40 8.80
CA PHE A 77 -4.86 7.44 8.44
C PHE A 77 -4.40 6.09 7.89
N PHE A 78 -3.34 6.11 7.09
CA PHE A 78 -2.71 4.88 6.61
C PHE A 78 -1.80 4.32 7.70
N SER A 79 -2.24 3.23 8.33
CA SER A 79 -1.62 2.67 9.54
C SER A 79 -0.61 1.58 9.26
N LYS A 80 -0.69 0.91 8.10
CA LYS A 80 0.18 -0.23 7.78
C LYS A 80 0.50 -0.31 6.30
N LEU A 81 1.78 -0.52 5.98
CA LEU A 81 2.26 -0.85 4.65
C LEU A 81 2.71 -2.31 4.64
N SER A 82 1.97 -3.14 3.91
CA SER A 82 2.23 -4.58 3.80
C SER A 82 3.01 -4.85 2.51
N LEU A 83 4.17 -5.47 2.66
CA LEU A 83 5.11 -5.77 1.58
C LEU A 83 5.05 -7.27 1.28
N GLU A 84 4.86 -7.64 0.02
CA GLU A 84 4.98 -9.04 -0.41
C GLU A 84 6.46 -9.41 -0.54
N PRO A 85 6.96 -10.40 0.22
CA PRO A 85 8.33 -10.84 0.09
C PRO A 85 8.51 -11.80 -1.10
N LEU A 86 9.75 -11.93 -1.59
CA LEU A 86 10.10 -12.96 -2.58
C LEU A 86 10.43 -14.32 -1.94
N GLN A 87 10.94 -14.30 -0.71
CA GLN A 87 11.19 -15.48 0.11
C GLN A 87 10.13 -15.63 1.20
N HIS A 88 9.99 -16.83 1.74
CA HIS A 88 8.96 -17.18 2.70
C HIS A 88 9.56 -17.85 3.94
N GLY A 89 8.84 -17.80 5.06
CA GLY A 89 9.19 -18.53 6.27
C GLY A 89 10.53 -18.11 6.89
N GLU A 90 11.30 -19.09 7.32
CA GLU A 90 12.58 -18.88 8.01
C GLU A 90 13.64 -18.26 7.10
N ALA A 91 13.68 -18.63 5.82
CA ALA A 91 14.63 -18.08 4.85
C ALA A 91 14.48 -16.54 4.69
N LEU A 92 13.25 -16.03 4.74
CA LEU A 92 12.99 -14.59 4.74
C LEU A 92 13.58 -13.91 5.99
N ILE A 93 13.36 -14.51 7.16
CA ILE A 93 13.84 -13.98 8.45
C ILE A 93 15.37 -13.99 8.48
N GLU A 94 15.99 -15.11 8.11
CA GLU A 94 17.45 -15.28 8.05
C GLU A 94 18.07 -14.27 7.09
N THR A 95 17.48 -14.08 5.91
CA THR A 95 17.99 -13.10 4.95
C THR A 95 17.91 -11.68 5.52
N LEU A 96 16.73 -11.24 5.97
CA LEU A 96 16.57 -9.87 6.47
C LEU A 96 17.48 -9.58 7.68
N THR A 97 17.56 -10.50 8.63
CA THR A 97 18.45 -10.36 9.80
C THR A 97 19.92 -10.43 9.42
N GLY A 98 20.30 -11.22 8.41
CA GLY A 98 21.64 -11.26 7.84
C GLY A 98 22.08 -9.94 7.21
N PHE A 99 21.13 -9.13 6.73
CA PHE A 99 21.37 -7.75 6.27
C PHE A 99 21.28 -6.70 7.41
N GLY A 100 21.19 -7.14 8.66
CA GLY A 100 21.14 -6.25 9.83
C GLY A 100 19.79 -5.57 10.03
N ILE A 101 18.72 -6.03 9.37
CA ILE A 101 17.38 -5.47 9.52
C ILE A 101 16.75 -5.98 10.82
N SER A 102 16.32 -5.07 11.68
CA SER A 102 15.65 -5.44 12.93
C SER A 102 14.20 -5.84 12.66
N LEU A 103 13.80 -7.02 13.13
CA LEU A 103 12.45 -7.56 12.95
C LEU A 103 11.66 -7.62 14.26
N ASN A 104 10.36 -7.46 14.16
CA ASN A 104 9.42 -7.83 15.23
C ASN A 104 9.10 -9.33 15.14
N PRO A 105 8.70 -9.97 16.26
CA PRO A 105 8.26 -11.36 16.22
C PRO A 105 7.13 -11.56 15.20
N PRO A 106 7.12 -12.70 14.48
CA PRO A 106 6.07 -12.98 13.51
C PRO A 106 4.71 -13.12 14.20
N GLY A 107 3.71 -12.42 13.68
CA GLY A 107 2.30 -12.59 14.06
C GLY A 107 1.53 -13.34 12.96
N MET A 108 0.60 -14.21 13.35
CA MET A 108 -0.30 -14.86 12.40
C MET A 108 -1.60 -14.08 12.29
N ILE A 109 -2.02 -13.79 11.06
CA ILE A 109 -3.34 -13.24 10.77
C ILE A 109 -4.12 -14.30 9.99
N THR A 110 -5.38 -14.49 10.38
CA THR A 110 -6.33 -15.32 9.64
C THR A 110 -7.59 -14.51 9.39
N GLU A 111 -8.00 -14.45 8.13
CA GLU A 111 -9.22 -13.78 7.69
C GLU A 111 -10.09 -14.77 6.91
N PRO A 112 -11.43 -14.67 7.00
CA PRO A 112 -12.32 -15.40 6.11
C PRO A 112 -12.23 -14.81 4.69
N GLY A 113 -12.08 -15.67 3.70
CA GLY A 113 -12.19 -15.34 2.29
C GLY A 113 -13.65 -15.20 1.84
N ILE A 114 -13.84 -14.81 0.57
CA ILE A 114 -15.17 -14.51 0.03
C ILE A 114 -16.04 -15.77 -0.04
N GLU A 115 -15.44 -16.93 -0.31
CA GLU A 115 -16.13 -18.22 -0.44
C GLU A 115 -16.09 -19.03 0.87
N GLY A 116 -15.69 -18.40 1.98
CA GLY A 116 -15.59 -19.02 3.30
C GLY A 116 -14.29 -19.78 3.55
N GLU A 117 -13.34 -19.75 2.61
CA GLU A 117 -12.00 -20.28 2.81
C GLU A 117 -11.26 -19.50 3.92
N LYS A 118 -10.43 -20.19 4.71
CA LYS A 118 -9.59 -19.51 5.71
C LYS A 118 -8.28 -19.08 5.06
N LEU A 119 -8.09 -17.78 4.92
CA LEU A 119 -6.85 -17.21 4.42
C LEU A 119 -5.96 -16.84 5.58
N SER A 120 -4.70 -17.24 5.51
CA SER A 120 -3.73 -16.89 6.53
C SER A 120 -2.43 -16.40 5.92
N TRP A 121 -1.78 -15.52 6.66
CA TRP A 121 -0.42 -15.08 6.38
C TRP A 121 0.29 -14.77 7.68
N LYS A 122 1.60 -14.95 7.65
CA LYS A 122 2.51 -14.50 8.68
C LYS A 122 2.87 -13.04 8.39
N THR A 123 2.79 -12.20 9.41
CA THR A 123 3.22 -10.80 9.36
C THR A 123 4.51 -10.67 10.16
N ILE A 124 5.55 -10.13 9.54
CA ILE A 124 6.84 -9.89 10.20
C ILE A 124 7.08 -8.39 10.14
N GLY A 125 7.05 -7.71 11.28
CA GLY A 125 7.28 -6.26 11.32
C GLY A 125 8.74 -5.91 11.04
N VAL A 126 8.97 -4.90 10.20
CA VAL A 126 10.29 -4.35 9.93
C VAL A 126 10.51 -3.19 10.90
N ARG A 127 11.08 -3.48 12.06
CA ARG A 127 11.11 -2.59 13.23
C ARG A 127 11.73 -1.23 12.89
N ASP A 128 12.79 -1.22 12.10
CA ASP A 128 13.53 0.00 11.73
C ASP A 128 12.70 0.97 10.86
N LEU A 129 11.61 0.48 10.25
CA LEU A 129 10.70 1.25 9.43
C LEU A 129 9.37 1.55 10.12
N CYS A 130 9.08 0.90 11.24
CA CYS A 130 7.88 1.15 12.02
C CYS A 130 7.98 2.47 12.80
N SER A 131 6.81 3.07 13.02
CA SER A 131 6.63 4.25 13.85
C SER A 131 5.28 4.17 14.57
N GLU A 132 4.97 5.19 15.37
CA GLU A 132 3.66 5.33 16.02
C GLU A 132 2.49 5.30 15.02
N TRP A 133 2.68 5.90 13.83
CA TRP A 133 1.60 6.11 12.86
C TRP A 133 1.63 5.15 11.67
N LEU A 134 2.74 4.44 11.47
CA LEU A 134 2.94 3.53 10.35
C LEU A 134 3.67 2.26 10.79
N GLN A 135 3.02 1.12 10.61
CA GLN A 135 3.64 -0.20 10.67
C GLN A 135 4.10 -0.62 9.28
N VAL A 136 5.31 -1.15 9.15
CA VAL A 136 5.79 -1.76 7.91
C VAL A 136 6.00 -3.24 8.17
N VAL A 137 5.38 -4.10 7.37
CA VAL A 137 5.41 -5.55 7.59
C VAL A 137 5.71 -6.30 6.30
N MET A 138 6.42 -7.42 6.40
CA MET A 138 6.42 -8.45 5.37
C MET A 138 5.16 -9.31 5.54
N ALA A 139 4.33 -9.39 4.51
CA ALA A 139 3.13 -10.23 4.45
C ALA A 139 3.46 -11.55 3.76
N ASP A 140 3.93 -12.51 4.55
CA ASP A 140 4.32 -13.84 4.12
C ASP A 140 3.09 -14.76 4.04
N ALA A 141 2.53 -14.86 2.84
CA ALA A 141 1.32 -15.63 2.58
C ALA A 141 1.54 -17.13 2.80
N SER A 142 0.63 -17.78 3.55
CA SER A 142 0.69 -19.24 3.76
C SER A 142 0.46 -20.04 2.47
N ASN A 143 -0.18 -19.43 1.47
CA ASN A 143 -0.39 -20.01 0.14
C ASN A 143 -0.15 -18.96 -0.96
N PRO A 144 1.12 -18.68 -1.34
CA PRO A 144 1.45 -17.64 -2.31
C PRO A 144 0.76 -17.80 -3.67
N ALA A 145 0.59 -19.05 -4.13
CA ALA A 145 -0.05 -19.36 -5.40
C ALA A 145 -1.53 -18.96 -5.41
N PHE A 146 -2.25 -19.19 -4.30
CA PHE A 146 -3.64 -18.76 -4.15
C PHE A 146 -3.77 -17.23 -4.24
N PHE A 147 -2.96 -16.48 -3.49
CA PHE A 147 -3.01 -15.01 -3.52
C PHE A 147 -2.59 -14.44 -4.87
N ALA A 148 -1.62 -15.07 -5.56
CA ALA A 148 -1.25 -14.69 -6.92
C ALA A 148 -2.42 -14.89 -7.90
N SER A 149 -3.15 -16.01 -7.81
CA SER A 149 -4.34 -16.29 -8.61
C SER A 149 -5.49 -15.30 -8.31
N GLN A 150 -5.73 -15.00 -7.03
CA GLN A 150 -6.73 -14.02 -6.62
C GLN A 150 -6.40 -12.63 -7.19
N ARG A 151 -5.14 -12.19 -7.07
CA ARG A 151 -4.68 -10.92 -7.66
C ARG A 151 -4.84 -10.88 -9.17
N ALA A 152 -4.51 -11.97 -9.88
CA ALA A 152 -4.70 -12.05 -11.32
C ALA A 152 -6.19 -11.90 -11.70
N THR A 153 -7.07 -12.56 -10.96
CA THR A 153 -8.53 -12.46 -11.14
C THR A 153 -9.03 -11.04 -10.92
N VAL A 154 -8.70 -10.40 -9.78
CA VAL A 154 -9.18 -9.03 -9.54
C VAL A 154 -8.55 -8.00 -10.47
N LYS A 155 -7.31 -8.21 -10.92
CA LYS A 155 -6.66 -7.36 -11.93
C LYS A 155 -7.38 -7.44 -13.27
N LYS A 156 -7.86 -8.63 -13.66
CA LYS A 156 -8.70 -8.79 -14.84
C LYS A 156 -10.01 -8.01 -14.70
N ILE A 157 -10.74 -8.18 -13.60
CA ILE A 157 -11.99 -7.44 -13.32
C ILE A 157 -11.75 -5.92 -13.31
N PHE A 158 -10.64 -5.47 -12.70
CA PHE A 158 -10.25 -4.05 -12.69
C PHE A 158 -10.05 -3.49 -14.11
N THR A 159 -9.41 -4.28 -14.98
CA THR A 159 -9.16 -3.89 -16.37
C THR A 159 -10.48 -3.84 -17.17
N GLU A 160 -11.33 -4.86 -17.01
CA GLU A 160 -12.63 -4.97 -17.69
C GLU A 160 -13.63 -3.89 -17.26
N SER A 161 -13.58 -3.47 -15.99
CA SER A 161 -14.36 -2.34 -15.46
C SER A 161 -13.78 -0.97 -15.82
N GLY A 162 -12.67 -0.92 -16.57
CA GLY A 162 -12.01 0.33 -16.95
C GLY A 162 -11.42 1.11 -15.78
N GLY A 163 -11.20 0.48 -14.62
CA GLY A 163 -10.75 1.17 -13.40
C GLY A 163 -11.88 1.73 -12.54
N GLY A 164 -13.11 1.26 -12.73
CA GLY A 164 -14.29 1.74 -12.03
C GLY A 164 -14.71 3.14 -12.47
N ALA A 165 -15.55 3.80 -11.67
CA ALA A 165 -16.20 5.05 -12.04
C ALA A 165 -15.24 6.25 -12.20
N LEU A 166 -14.05 6.17 -11.60
CA LEU A 166 -12.99 7.18 -11.74
C LEU A 166 -12.03 6.89 -12.90
N GLY A 167 -12.13 5.74 -13.55
CA GLY A 167 -11.16 5.32 -14.56
C GLY A 167 -9.76 5.09 -13.99
N LEU A 168 -9.64 4.53 -12.78
CA LEU A 168 -8.34 4.33 -12.13
C LEU A 168 -7.43 3.41 -12.97
N ARG A 169 -6.13 3.69 -12.98
CA ARG A 169 -5.13 2.84 -13.65
C ARG A 169 -4.24 2.13 -12.64
N SER A 170 -3.68 2.86 -11.70
CA SER A 170 -2.78 2.32 -10.68
C SER A 170 -2.46 3.37 -9.61
N VAL A 171 -1.95 2.93 -8.46
CA VAL A 171 -1.25 3.83 -7.53
C VAL A 171 0.14 4.08 -8.08
N GLN A 172 0.47 5.34 -8.35
CA GLN A 172 1.77 5.75 -8.89
C GLN A 172 2.76 6.03 -7.77
N LYS A 173 2.31 6.71 -6.71
CA LYS A 173 3.19 7.16 -5.63
C LYS A 173 2.55 6.93 -4.27
N ILE A 174 3.37 6.51 -3.31
CA ILE A 174 3.10 6.63 -1.89
C ILE A 174 4.05 7.69 -1.36
N ILE A 175 3.52 8.76 -0.79
CA ILE A 175 4.34 9.83 -0.20
C ILE A 175 4.43 9.57 1.30
N LEU A 176 5.63 9.21 1.76
CA LEU A 176 5.97 9.15 3.18
C LEU A 176 6.43 10.51 3.65
N THR A 177 5.99 10.90 4.83
CA THR A 177 6.59 11.99 5.59
C THR A 177 7.40 11.41 6.74
N THR A 178 8.53 12.05 7.06
CA THR A 178 9.40 11.63 8.15
C THR A 178 10.13 12.81 8.77
N THR A 179 10.46 12.69 10.07
CA THR A 179 11.29 13.66 10.78
C THR A 179 12.73 13.73 10.25
N ASP A 180 13.22 12.64 9.66
CA ASP A 180 14.57 12.55 9.06
C ASP A 180 14.51 11.77 7.75
N ALA A 181 14.39 12.51 6.64
CA ALA A 181 14.24 11.95 5.28
C ALA A 181 15.46 11.12 4.85
N ALA A 182 16.68 11.58 5.19
CA ALA A 182 17.90 10.89 4.81
C ALA A 182 18.03 9.56 5.54
N LYS A 183 17.79 9.56 6.86
CA LYS A 183 17.82 8.33 7.67
C LYS A 183 16.72 7.34 7.26
N SER A 184 15.50 7.83 7.03
CA SER A 184 14.40 6.98 6.58
C SER A 184 14.70 6.36 5.22
N LEU A 185 15.17 7.14 4.25
CA LEU A 185 15.57 6.62 2.95
C LEU A 185 16.68 5.58 3.09
N GLN A 186 17.69 5.83 3.94
CA GLN A 186 18.77 4.88 4.19
C GLN A 186 18.26 3.54 4.76
N ALA A 187 17.31 3.58 5.69
CA ALA A 187 16.70 2.38 6.26
C ALA A 187 15.85 1.59 5.24
N TRP A 188 15.20 2.29 4.31
CA TRP A 188 14.47 1.63 3.22
C TRP A 188 15.40 0.94 2.23
N VAL A 189 16.47 1.63 1.82
CA VAL A 189 17.41 1.08 0.81
C VAL A 189 18.38 0.04 1.39
N SER A 190 18.44 -0.12 2.73
CA SER A 190 19.14 -1.25 3.34
C SER A 190 18.39 -2.58 3.19
N ILE A 191 17.09 -2.54 2.87
CA ILE A 191 16.35 -3.75 2.54
C ILE A 191 16.83 -4.26 1.17
N PRO A 192 17.28 -5.53 1.06
CA PRO A 192 17.77 -6.04 -0.20
C PRO A 192 16.69 -5.99 -1.29
N GLY A 193 17.05 -5.49 -2.47
CA GLY A 193 16.14 -5.34 -3.60
C GLY A 193 15.39 -4.02 -3.70
N VAL A 194 15.46 -3.18 -2.66
CA VAL A 194 14.93 -1.81 -2.74
C VAL A 194 15.88 -0.96 -3.57
N GLN A 195 15.38 -0.41 -4.68
CA GLN A 195 16.17 0.45 -5.55
C GLN A 195 15.97 1.91 -5.16
N ARG A 196 17.06 2.57 -4.76
CA ARG A 196 17.08 4.02 -4.50
C ARG A 196 16.77 4.82 -5.77
N LEU A 197 15.94 5.84 -5.64
CA LEU A 197 15.64 6.84 -6.67
C LEU A 197 16.18 8.20 -6.22
N ALA A 198 17.43 8.48 -6.60
CA ALA A 198 18.15 9.69 -6.18
C ALA A 198 18.03 9.91 -4.65
N ASP A 199 17.81 11.14 -4.21
CA ASP A 199 17.68 11.51 -2.79
C ASP A 199 16.22 11.75 -2.36
N ILE A 200 15.25 11.33 -3.18
CA ILE A 200 13.84 11.68 -2.99
C ILE A 200 12.94 10.47 -2.72
N GLY A 201 13.44 9.25 -2.92
CA GLY A 201 12.62 8.05 -2.74
C GLY A 201 13.29 6.77 -3.20
N PHE A 202 12.46 5.74 -3.38
CA PHE A 202 12.87 4.41 -3.79
C PHE A 202 11.74 3.69 -4.52
N ARG A 203 12.06 2.55 -5.13
CA ARG A 203 11.09 1.64 -5.73
C ARG A 203 11.38 0.20 -5.35
N LEU A 204 10.31 -0.59 -5.35
CA LEU A 204 10.35 -2.05 -5.26
C LEU A 204 10.40 -2.64 -6.67
N ILE A 205 10.38 -3.97 -6.78
CA ILE A 205 10.35 -4.65 -8.09
C ILE A 205 9.06 -4.29 -8.84
N ASP A 206 7.92 -4.30 -8.14
CA ASP A 206 6.60 -3.98 -8.66
C ASP A 206 5.82 -3.07 -7.68
N GLY A 207 4.84 -2.34 -8.19
CA GLY A 207 4.03 -1.39 -7.42
C GLY A 207 4.45 0.09 -7.53
N PRO A 208 3.94 0.95 -6.62
CA PRO A 208 4.18 2.39 -6.68
C PRO A 208 5.62 2.77 -6.34
N VAL A 209 6.03 3.95 -6.81
CA VAL A 209 7.21 4.64 -6.29
C VAL A 209 6.91 5.12 -4.88
N ILE A 210 7.87 5.02 -3.97
CA ILE A 210 7.73 5.55 -2.61
C ILE A 210 8.65 6.76 -2.48
N LEU A 211 8.04 7.92 -2.25
CA LEU A 211 8.76 9.18 -2.05
C LEU A 211 8.87 9.47 -0.56
N VAL A 212 10.00 10.03 -0.14
CA VAL A 212 10.26 10.37 1.25
C VAL A 212 10.44 11.88 1.37
N GLU A 213 9.54 12.53 2.09
CA GLU A 213 9.57 13.96 2.34
C GLU A 213 9.86 14.24 3.82
N LYS A 214 10.57 15.34 4.09
CA LYS A 214 10.72 15.84 5.46
C LYS A 214 9.37 16.35 5.98
N GLY A 215 9.04 16.03 7.22
CA GLY A 215 7.90 16.57 7.95
C GLY A 215 8.05 16.42 9.46
N HIS A 216 6.94 16.45 10.19
CA HIS A 216 6.93 16.49 11.66
C HIS A 216 6.72 15.13 12.33
N TYR A 217 6.32 14.12 11.57
CA TYR A 217 6.03 12.78 12.04
C TYR A 217 6.36 11.77 10.94
N ASN A 218 6.45 10.49 11.31
CA ASN A 218 6.68 9.39 10.37
C ASN A 218 5.34 8.76 10.00
N ALA A 219 4.84 8.97 8.78
CA ALA A 219 3.57 8.41 8.32
C ALA A 219 3.47 8.42 6.79
N VAL A 220 2.46 7.74 6.24
CA VAL A 220 2.06 7.99 4.85
C VAL A 220 1.20 9.24 4.82
N LYS A 221 1.65 10.24 4.07
CA LYS A 221 1.01 11.54 3.92
C LYS A 221 -0.07 11.54 2.84
N GLU A 222 0.21 10.91 1.70
CA GLU A 222 -0.63 11.00 0.51
C GLU A 222 -0.45 9.78 -0.39
N LEU A 223 -1.54 9.32 -0.99
CA LEU A 223 -1.51 8.42 -2.14
C LEU A 223 -1.75 9.22 -3.41
N VAL A 224 -0.99 8.89 -4.46
CA VAL A 224 -1.14 9.49 -5.78
C VAL A 224 -1.56 8.40 -6.75
N VAL A 225 -2.74 8.57 -7.34
CA VAL A 225 -3.40 7.54 -8.15
C VAL A 225 -3.55 8.05 -9.57
N GLN A 226 -3.09 7.26 -10.52
CA GLN A 226 -3.28 7.54 -11.93
C GLN A 226 -4.71 7.21 -12.35
N VAL A 227 -5.31 8.10 -13.14
CA VAL A 227 -6.61 7.92 -13.80
C VAL A 227 -6.45 8.02 -15.31
N GLN A 228 -7.37 7.42 -16.05
CA GLN A 228 -7.34 7.45 -17.51
C GLN A 228 -7.60 8.84 -18.09
N SER A 229 -8.46 9.63 -17.42
CA SER A 229 -8.74 11.00 -17.82
C SER A 229 -9.03 11.81 -16.57
N LEU A 230 -8.17 12.78 -16.28
CA LEU A 230 -8.34 13.62 -15.10
C LEU A 230 -9.63 14.45 -15.21
N ALA A 231 -9.95 14.94 -16.40
CA ALA A 231 -11.19 15.68 -16.65
C ALA A 231 -12.45 14.84 -16.39
N ALA A 232 -12.45 13.57 -16.82
CA ALA A 232 -13.59 12.67 -16.56
C ALA A 232 -13.73 12.35 -15.07
N ALA A 233 -12.61 12.07 -14.39
CA ALA A 233 -12.59 11.80 -12.95
C ALA A 233 -13.06 13.02 -12.15
N GLU A 234 -12.63 14.23 -12.52
CA GLU A 234 -13.07 15.49 -11.91
C GLU A 234 -14.58 15.71 -12.08
N SER A 235 -15.10 15.51 -13.29
CA SER A 235 -16.54 15.63 -13.56
C SER A 235 -17.34 14.65 -12.70
N PHE A 236 -16.90 13.38 -12.62
CA PHE A 236 -17.54 12.39 -11.75
C PHE A 236 -17.49 12.80 -10.27
N LEU A 237 -16.32 13.18 -9.77
CA LEU A 237 -16.17 13.61 -8.37
C LEU A 237 -17.03 14.84 -8.07
N GLN A 238 -17.10 15.81 -9.00
CA GLN A 238 -17.91 17.01 -8.83
C GLN A 238 -19.40 16.67 -8.77
N GLN A 239 -19.90 15.80 -9.66
CA GLN A 239 -21.29 15.34 -9.65
C GLN A 239 -21.66 14.62 -8.35
N LYS A 240 -20.70 13.93 -7.72
CA LYS A 240 -20.88 13.25 -6.43
C LYS A 240 -20.65 14.15 -5.22
N GLY A 241 -20.24 15.41 -5.39
CA GLY A 241 -19.85 16.29 -4.29
C GLY A 241 -18.57 15.85 -3.56
N LEU A 242 -17.69 15.13 -4.26
CA LEU A 242 -16.47 14.51 -3.76
C LEU A 242 -15.19 15.13 -4.32
N LEU A 243 -15.29 16.21 -5.10
CA LEU A 243 -14.12 16.88 -5.68
C LEU A 243 -13.54 17.90 -4.70
N GLN A 244 -12.24 17.84 -4.47
CA GLN A 244 -11.47 18.91 -3.86
C GLN A 244 -10.35 19.36 -4.82
N LYS A 245 -10.19 20.68 -4.95
CA LYS A 245 -9.06 21.29 -5.67
C LYS A 245 -8.12 21.96 -4.67
N GLU A 246 -6.82 21.76 -4.85
CA GLU A 246 -5.76 22.44 -4.09
C GLU A 246 -4.69 22.94 -5.07
N GLY A 247 -4.82 24.20 -5.50
CA GLY A 247 -4.01 24.72 -6.62
C GLY A 247 -4.28 23.92 -7.90
N ASN A 248 -3.23 23.31 -8.46
CA ASN A 248 -3.34 22.44 -9.64
C ASN A 248 -3.62 20.96 -9.30
N LYS A 249 -3.79 20.62 -8.02
CA LYS A 249 -4.02 19.23 -7.58
C LYS A 249 -5.51 18.92 -7.51
N THR A 250 -5.86 17.74 -7.97
CA THR A 250 -7.20 17.15 -7.88
C THR A 250 -7.20 16.06 -6.84
N LEU A 251 -8.05 16.17 -5.83
CA LEU A 251 -8.17 15.22 -4.74
C LEU A 251 -9.60 14.70 -4.63
N ILE A 252 -9.72 13.47 -4.13
CA ILE A 252 -10.96 13.04 -3.49
C ILE A 252 -11.12 13.89 -2.23
N LEU A 253 -12.30 14.47 -2.02
CA LEU A 253 -12.62 15.35 -0.90
C LEU A 253 -12.20 14.70 0.41
N PRO A 254 -11.21 15.26 1.14
CA PRO A 254 -10.69 14.62 2.34
C PRO A 254 -11.77 14.31 3.38
N ALA A 255 -12.77 15.18 3.54
CA ALA A 255 -13.90 14.93 4.45
C ALA A 255 -14.68 13.65 4.12
N ALA A 256 -14.81 13.28 2.85
CA ALA A 256 -15.50 12.05 2.42
C ALA A 256 -14.68 10.77 2.69
N VAL A 257 -13.36 10.91 2.84
CA VAL A 257 -12.42 9.83 3.18
C VAL A 257 -11.80 10.04 4.57
N GLN A 258 -12.54 10.71 5.46
CA GLN A 258 -12.16 10.96 6.86
C GLN A 258 -10.76 11.56 7.06
N GLY A 259 -10.33 12.44 6.16
CA GLY A 259 -9.05 13.15 6.24
C GLY A 259 -7.91 12.52 5.45
N LEU A 260 -8.10 11.33 4.86
CA LEU A 260 -7.10 10.77 3.95
C LEU A 260 -6.85 11.71 2.76
N ARG A 261 -5.58 11.75 2.32
CA ARG A 261 -5.19 12.51 1.14
C ARG A 261 -4.93 11.56 -0.01
N ILE A 262 -5.81 11.61 -1.00
CA ILE A 262 -5.72 10.79 -2.22
C ILE A 262 -5.85 11.72 -3.41
N ARG A 263 -4.74 11.91 -4.11
CA ARG A 263 -4.60 12.78 -5.26
C ARG A 263 -4.72 11.98 -6.54
N LEU A 264 -5.38 12.56 -7.53
CA LEU A 264 -5.51 12.02 -8.89
C LEU A 264 -4.53 12.72 -9.83
N GLU A 265 -3.93 11.96 -10.74
CA GLU A 265 -3.13 12.46 -11.86
C GLU A 265 -3.39 11.62 -13.13
N GLU A 266 -3.08 12.15 -14.31
CA GLU A 266 -3.21 11.45 -15.60
C GLU A 266 -1.87 10.83 -16.03
#